data_AF-A0A2V7W2J1-F1
#
_entry.id   AF-A0A2V7W2J1-F1
#
_cell.length_a   1.000
_cell.length_b   1.000
_cell.length_c   1.000
_cell.angle_alpha   90.00
_cell.angle_beta   90.00
_cell.angle_gamma   90.00
#
_symmetry.space_group_name_H-M   'P 1'
#
loop_
_entity.id
_entity.type
_entity.pdbx_description
1 polymer ?
#
loop_
_entity_poly.entity_id
_entity_poly.type
_entity_poly.pdbx_seq_one_letter_code
_entity_poly.pdbx_strand_id
1 'polypeptide(L)'
;ERSVPYSDAMSPGLAYSLENVVADLKRVISIADPTTVIAPVPFDQHADHAATADITDLAIEELQIRPTRLGYLVHSGRMKALVNTPSRALLPPTRLKAFSWATYPLSPRVQELKTNVLMTYKSQKPYVFLLRNAFVRKNELFFVYPIAEEAAAERSRLLVVR
;
A
#
# COMPACT_ATOMS: atom_id res chain seq x y z
N GLU A 1 6.02 -2.88 -25.00
CA GLU A 1 5.75 -1.43 -25.08
C GLU A 1 6.61 -0.68 -24.10
N ARG A 2 6.97 0.59 -24.37
CA ARG A 2 7.74 1.47 -23.47
C ARG A 2 6.95 2.74 -23.09
N SER A 3 5.65 2.75 -23.34
CA SER A 3 4.77 3.89 -23.09
C SER A 3 3.41 3.42 -22.55
N VAL A 4 2.66 4.36 -21.94
CA VAL A 4 1.34 4.14 -21.35
C VAL A 4 0.31 3.85 -22.46
N PRO A 5 -0.25 2.63 -22.55
CA PRO A 5 -1.15 2.25 -23.64
C PRO A 5 -2.63 2.57 -23.34
N TYR A 6 -2.94 3.01 -22.12
CA TYR A 6 -4.31 3.23 -21.66
C TYR A 6 -4.77 4.64 -21.98
N SER A 7 -5.84 4.75 -22.77
CA SER A 7 -6.39 6.04 -23.22
C SER A 7 -6.99 6.89 -22.10
N ASP A 8 -7.39 6.26 -21.01
CA ASP A 8 -7.98 6.85 -19.81
C ASP A 8 -6.95 7.11 -18.69
N ALA A 9 -5.66 6.86 -18.94
CA ALA A 9 -4.60 7.23 -18.01
C ALA A 9 -4.45 8.76 -17.91
N MET A 10 -3.75 9.23 -16.86
CA MET A 10 -3.44 10.65 -16.67
C MET A 10 -2.57 11.22 -17.81
N SER A 11 -1.73 10.38 -18.40
CA SER A 11 -0.86 10.74 -19.54
C SER A 11 -0.68 9.59 -20.54
N PRO A 12 -1.69 9.32 -21.39
CA PRO A 12 -1.60 8.29 -22.42
C PRO A 12 -0.46 8.57 -23.40
N GLY A 13 0.25 7.53 -23.82
CA GLY A 13 1.35 7.61 -24.78
C GLY A 13 2.69 8.10 -24.21
N LEU A 14 2.75 8.61 -22.98
CA LEU A 14 4.02 8.98 -22.35
C LEU A 14 4.88 7.75 -22.06
N ALA A 15 6.19 7.94 -22.08
CA ALA A 15 7.15 6.89 -21.73
C ALA A 15 7.05 6.52 -20.25
N TYR A 16 7.31 5.25 -19.93
CA TYR A 16 7.45 4.82 -18.54
C TYR A 16 8.78 5.35 -17.97
N SER A 17 8.71 6.42 -17.17
CA SER A 17 9.83 6.96 -16.41
C SER A 17 9.38 7.40 -15.02
N LEU A 18 10.34 7.55 -14.10
CA LEU A 18 10.08 8.02 -12.74
C LEU A 18 9.49 9.43 -12.76
N GLU A 19 10.04 10.31 -13.59
CA GLU A 19 9.61 11.70 -13.72
C GLU A 19 8.14 11.78 -14.16
N ASN A 20 7.74 10.95 -15.13
CA ASN A 20 6.38 10.94 -15.64
C ASN A 20 5.38 10.40 -14.61
N VAL A 21 5.70 9.30 -13.92
CA VAL A 21 4.79 8.73 -12.91
C VAL A 21 4.66 9.64 -11.68
N VAL A 22 5.74 10.31 -11.26
CA VAL A 22 5.67 11.32 -10.19
C VAL A 22 4.81 12.51 -10.62
N ALA A 23 4.98 13.01 -11.86
CA ALA A 23 4.15 14.10 -12.38
C ALA A 23 2.66 13.73 -12.49
N ASP A 24 2.33 12.50 -12.89
CA ASP A 24 0.96 11.98 -12.91
C ASP A 24 0.39 11.87 -11.49
N LEU A 25 1.16 11.31 -10.55
CA LEU A 25 0.71 11.13 -9.18
C LEU A 25 0.49 12.48 -8.49
N LYS A 26 1.37 13.47 -8.71
CA LYS A 26 1.18 14.84 -8.20
C LYS A 26 -0.11 15.47 -8.72
N ARG A 27 -0.47 15.24 -9.99
CA ARG A 27 -1.76 15.67 -10.55
C ARG A 27 -2.93 14.99 -9.86
N VAL A 28 -2.88 13.68 -9.65
CA VAL A 28 -3.92 12.94 -8.91
C VAL A 28 -4.09 13.49 -7.49
N ILE A 29 -2.98 13.67 -6.76
CA ILE A 29 -2.99 14.21 -5.40
C ILE A 29 -3.59 15.62 -5.38
N SER A 30 -3.21 16.48 -6.33
CA SER A 30 -3.72 17.85 -6.40
C SER A 30 -5.22 17.90 -6.72
N ILE A 31 -5.74 16.98 -7.53
CA ILE A 31 -7.17 16.86 -7.83
C ILE A 31 -7.96 16.35 -6.62
N ALA A 32 -7.40 15.36 -5.92
CA ALA A 32 -8.07 14.70 -4.80
C ALA A 32 -8.02 15.52 -3.50
N ASP A 33 -7.03 16.42 -3.36
CA ASP A 33 -6.73 17.21 -2.14
C ASP A 33 -6.82 16.38 -0.84
N PRO A 34 -6.04 15.29 -0.73
CA PRO A 34 -6.27 14.31 0.31
C PRO A 34 -5.80 14.80 1.67
N THR A 35 -6.62 14.59 2.70
CA THR A 35 -6.19 14.73 4.11
C THR A 35 -5.44 13.50 4.61
N THR A 36 -5.58 12.35 3.94
CA THR A 36 -4.91 11.08 4.25
C THR A 36 -4.49 10.38 2.97
N VAL A 37 -3.24 9.91 2.92
CA VAL A 37 -2.69 9.09 1.85
C VAL A 37 -2.35 7.70 2.40
N ILE A 38 -2.99 6.68 1.84
CA ILE A 38 -2.72 5.28 2.15
C ILE A 38 -2.09 4.62 0.91
N ALA A 39 -0.86 4.13 1.05
CA ALA A 39 -0.09 3.51 -0.04
C ALA A 39 0.82 2.41 0.54
N PRO A 40 1.51 1.58 -0.28
CA PRO A 40 2.41 0.56 0.24
C PRO A 40 3.51 1.14 1.15
N VAL A 41 4.15 0.24 1.90
CA VAL A 41 5.38 0.53 2.66
C VAL A 41 6.64 0.25 1.82
N PRO A 42 7.74 1.00 2.01
CA PRO A 42 8.97 0.84 1.22
C PRO A 42 9.74 -0.46 1.53
N PHE A 43 9.39 -1.15 2.61
CA PHE A 43 9.94 -2.45 3.01
C PHE A 43 9.04 -3.63 2.62
N ASP A 44 8.04 -3.40 1.77
CA ASP A 44 7.31 -4.48 1.11
C ASP A 44 8.26 -5.23 0.16
N GLN A 45 8.23 -6.54 0.18
CA GLN A 45 9.13 -7.40 -0.61
C GLN A 45 8.78 -7.45 -2.10
N HIS A 46 7.64 -6.89 -2.52
CA HIS A 46 7.31 -6.73 -3.93
C HIS A 46 7.91 -5.43 -4.46
N ALA A 47 8.76 -5.52 -5.49
CA ALA A 47 9.49 -4.37 -6.03
C ALA A 47 8.56 -3.22 -6.44
N ASP A 48 7.44 -3.52 -7.12
CA ASP A 48 6.48 -2.48 -7.51
C ASP A 48 5.82 -1.80 -6.30
N HIS A 49 5.59 -2.52 -5.20
CA HIS A 49 5.04 -1.93 -3.98
C HIS A 49 6.07 -1.01 -3.31
N ALA A 50 7.31 -1.47 -3.16
CA ALA A 50 8.39 -0.66 -2.61
C ALA A 50 8.61 0.62 -3.44
N ALA A 51 8.68 0.49 -4.77
CA ALA A 51 8.81 1.64 -5.67
C ALA A 51 7.60 2.59 -5.58
N THR A 52 6.38 2.06 -5.50
CA THR A 52 5.16 2.88 -5.33
C THR A 52 5.20 3.66 -4.02
N ALA A 53 5.72 3.08 -2.94
CA ALA A 53 5.89 3.78 -1.67
C ALA A 53 6.85 4.97 -1.83
N ASP A 54 8.02 4.74 -2.43
CA ASP A 54 9.03 5.78 -2.66
C ASP A 54 8.49 6.89 -3.60
N ILE A 55 7.80 6.53 -4.68
CA ILE A 55 7.14 7.48 -5.61
C ILE A 55 6.07 8.32 -4.89
N THR A 56 5.29 7.69 -4.01
CA THR A 56 4.25 8.39 -3.24
C THR A 56 4.86 9.41 -2.29
N ASP A 57 5.89 9.00 -1.55
CA ASP A 57 6.54 9.86 -0.57
C ASP A 57 7.27 11.02 -1.27
N LEU A 58 7.91 10.78 -2.43
CA LEU A 58 8.50 11.83 -3.27
C LEU A 58 7.45 12.82 -3.79
N ALA A 59 6.29 12.34 -4.28
CA ALA A 59 5.22 13.22 -4.77
C ALA A 59 4.64 14.11 -3.67
N ILE A 60 4.46 13.57 -2.45
CA ILE A 60 4.03 14.33 -1.27
C ILE A 60 5.07 15.41 -0.90
N GLU A 61 6.36 15.05 -0.89
CA GLU A 61 7.46 15.95 -0.58
C GLU A 61 7.55 17.10 -1.59
N GLU A 62 7.52 16.81 -2.89
CA GLU A 62 7.59 17.82 -3.94
C GLU A 62 6.37 18.76 -3.99
N LEU A 63 5.19 18.29 -3.56
CA LEU A 63 4.00 19.12 -3.40
C LEU A 63 4.01 19.94 -2.10
N GLN A 64 4.93 19.65 -1.18
CA GLN A 64 5.06 20.29 0.12
C GLN A 64 3.78 20.22 0.98
N ILE A 65 2.98 19.16 0.80
CA ILE A 65 1.78 18.90 1.59
C ILE A 65 2.11 17.98 2.78
N ARG A 66 1.21 17.95 3.78
CA ARG A 66 1.37 17.09 4.98
C ARG A 66 0.09 16.29 5.27
N PRO A 67 -0.36 15.41 4.36
CA PRO A 67 -1.46 14.51 4.67
C PRO A 67 -1.03 13.52 5.75
N THR A 68 -2.02 12.92 6.42
CA THR A 68 -1.75 11.73 7.25
C THR A 68 -1.25 10.61 6.33
N ARG A 69 -0.05 10.09 6.57
CA ARG A 69 0.53 9.01 5.76
C ARG A 69 0.42 7.66 6.49
N LEU A 70 -0.29 6.71 5.89
CA LEU A 70 -0.45 5.35 6.40
C LEU A 70 0.05 4.32 5.38
N GLY A 71 0.84 3.35 5.82
CA GLY A 71 1.37 2.29 4.98
C GLY A 71 0.54 1.02 5.04
N TYR A 72 0.33 0.31 3.93
CA TYR A 72 -0.09 -1.09 3.97
C TYR A 72 1.05 -2.02 3.55
N LEU A 73 1.09 -3.21 4.14
CA LEU A 73 2.09 -4.24 3.86
C LEU A 73 1.41 -5.48 3.31
N VAL A 74 1.80 -5.89 2.11
CA VAL A 74 1.29 -7.10 1.47
C VAL A 74 2.34 -8.20 1.52
N HIS A 75 3.61 -7.92 1.19
CA HIS A 75 4.65 -8.95 1.09
C HIS A 75 5.74 -8.76 2.15
N SER A 76 5.80 -9.65 3.14
CA SER A 76 6.79 -9.59 4.24
C SER A 76 7.42 -10.94 4.58
N GLY A 77 7.35 -11.90 3.66
CA GLY A 77 7.78 -13.29 3.82
C GLY A 77 6.88 -14.27 3.07
N ARG A 78 6.97 -15.58 3.39
CA ARG A 78 6.10 -16.61 2.79
C ARG A 78 4.64 -16.41 3.23
N MET A 79 3.90 -15.60 2.49
CA MET A 79 2.48 -15.44 2.68
C MET A 79 1.73 -16.49 1.85
N LYS A 80 1.32 -17.58 2.50
CA LYS A 80 0.37 -18.54 1.93
C LYS A 80 -0.70 -18.87 2.97
N ALA A 81 -1.69 -17.99 3.11
CA ALA A 81 -2.91 -18.33 3.84
C ALA A 81 -3.74 -19.28 2.96
N LEU A 82 -3.50 -20.60 3.09
CA LEU A 82 -4.27 -21.61 2.38
C LEU A 82 -5.73 -21.66 2.87
N VAL A 83 -5.97 -21.24 4.12
CA VAL A 83 -7.29 -21.28 4.76
C VAL A 83 -7.87 -19.87 4.87
N ASN A 84 -9.13 -19.73 4.46
CA ASN A 84 -9.90 -18.51 4.67
C ASN A 84 -10.25 -18.35 6.17
N THR A 85 -9.81 -17.25 6.80
CA THR A 85 -10.03 -17.01 8.25
C THR A 85 -10.58 -15.61 8.52
N PRO A 86 -11.78 -15.28 8.02
CA PRO A 86 -12.34 -13.91 8.11
C PRO A 86 -12.61 -13.47 9.55
N SER A 87 -12.85 -14.41 10.47
CA SER A 87 -13.07 -14.13 11.89
C SER A 87 -11.79 -13.76 12.67
N ARG A 88 -10.61 -13.86 12.06
CA ARG A 88 -9.33 -13.46 12.69
C ARG A 88 -9.01 -12.00 12.37
N ALA A 89 -8.27 -11.37 13.27
CA ALA A 89 -7.68 -10.05 13.03
C ALA A 89 -6.34 -10.19 12.27
N LEU A 90 -5.99 -9.17 11.48
CA LEU A 90 -4.62 -8.94 11.04
C LEU A 90 -3.80 -8.44 12.23
N LEU A 91 -2.62 -9.03 12.41
CA LEU A 91 -1.64 -8.63 13.41
C LEU A 91 -0.33 -8.25 12.70
N PRO A 92 0.45 -7.30 13.25
CA PRO A 92 1.78 -7.01 12.76
C PRO A 92 2.64 -8.27 12.63
N PRO A 93 3.42 -8.43 11.54
CA PRO A 93 4.39 -9.51 11.42
C PRO A 93 5.34 -9.50 12.62
N THR A 94 5.69 -10.68 13.15
CA THR A 94 6.49 -10.79 14.38
C THR A 94 7.78 -9.97 14.36
N ARG A 95 8.49 -9.95 13.23
CA ARG A 95 9.75 -9.20 13.05
C ARG A 95 9.56 -7.69 12.93
N LEU A 96 8.32 -7.24 12.70
CA LEU A 96 7.95 -5.85 12.48
C LEU A 96 7.07 -5.29 13.61
N LYS A 97 6.95 -6.01 14.73
CA LYS A 97 6.16 -5.58 15.89
C LYS A 97 6.68 -4.31 16.57
N ALA A 98 7.96 -3.98 16.36
CA ALA A 98 8.59 -2.79 16.93
C ALA A 98 8.12 -1.49 16.24
N PHE A 99 7.61 -1.59 15.02
CA PHE A 99 7.03 -0.45 14.32
C PHE A 99 5.65 -0.07 14.89
N SER A 100 5.22 1.16 14.63
CA SER A 100 3.88 1.63 14.98
C SER A 100 2.84 1.13 13.99
N TRP A 101 1.75 0.56 14.52
CA TRP A 101 0.65 0.02 13.72
C TRP A 101 -0.70 0.53 14.21
N ALA A 102 -1.54 0.92 13.27
CA ALA A 102 -2.95 1.22 13.49
C ALA A 102 -3.81 0.07 12.95
N THR A 103 -4.97 -0.17 13.58
CA THR A 103 -5.95 -1.13 13.09
C THR A 103 -7.27 -0.43 12.84
N TYR A 104 -7.98 -0.86 11.80
CA TYR A 104 -9.31 -0.35 11.49
C TYR A 104 -10.31 -1.51 11.43
N PRO A 105 -11.29 -1.60 12.36
CA PRO A 105 -12.21 -2.73 12.41
C PRO A 105 -13.17 -2.74 11.22
N LEU A 106 -13.44 -3.93 10.68
CA LEU A 106 -14.36 -4.14 9.57
C LEU A 106 -15.63 -4.83 10.05
N SER A 107 -16.78 -4.24 9.73
CA SER A 107 -18.06 -4.90 9.92
C SER A 107 -18.18 -6.14 9.02
N PRO A 108 -19.03 -7.13 9.39
CA PRO A 108 -19.28 -8.29 8.52
C PRO A 108 -19.70 -7.90 7.11
N ARG A 109 -20.50 -6.83 6.97
CA ARG A 109 -20.92 -6.32 5.67
C ARG A 109 -19.75 -5.81 4.83
N VAL A 110 -18.80 -5.10 5.42
CA VAL A 110 -17.61 -4.61 4.69
C VAL A 110 -16.69 -5.78 4.29
N GLN A 111 -16.56 -6.80 5.13
CA GLN A 111 -15.79 -8.01 4.79
C GLN A 111 -16.40 -8.76 3.59
N GLU A 112 -17.73 -8.84 3.52
CA GLU A 112 -18.46 -9.41 2.39
C GLU A 112 -18.24 -8.58 1.12
N LEU A 113 -18.37 -7.24 1.20
CA LEU A 113 -18.10 -6.35 0.07
C LEU A 113 -16.65 -6.50 -0.43
N LYS A 114 -15.67 -6.52 0.47
CA LYS A 114 -14.26 -6.75 0.15
C LYS A 114 -14.06 -8.10 -0.55
N THR A 115 -14.73 -9.15 -0.06
CA THR A 115 -14.71 -10.48 -0.70
C THR A 115 -15.25 -10.40 -2.13
N ASN A 116 -16.42 -9.79 -2.33
CA ASN A 116 -17.05 -9.69 -3.64
C ASN A 116 -16.20 -8.89 -4.63
N VAL A 117 -15.63 -7.76 -4.20
CA VAL A 117 -14.71 -6.95 -5.02
C VAL A 117 -13.48 -7.76 -5.40
N LEU A 118 -12.84 -8.47 -4.47
CA LEU A 118 -11.68 -9.31 -4.81
C LEU A 118 -12.05 -10.37 -5.86
N MET A 119 -13.24 -10.95 -5.79
CA MET A 119 -13.67 -11.98 -6.74
C MET A 119 -13.92 -11.47 -8.18
N THR A 120 -13.97 -10.15 -8.42
CA THR A 120 -14.11 -9.60 -9.78
C THR A 120 -12.82 -9.66 -10.60
N TYR A 121 -11.65 -9.72 -9.95
CA TYR A 121 -10.33 -9.76 -10.59
C TYR A 121 -9.99 -11.16 -11.15
N LYS A 122 -10.74 -11.60 -12.17
CA LYS A 122 -10.66 -12.96 -12.73
C LYS A 122 -9.27 -13.32 -13.27
N SER A 123 -8.55 -12.37 -13.86
CA SER A 123 -7.20 -12.58 -14.41
C SER A 123 -6.14 -12.83 -13.33
N GLN A 124 -6.42 -12.48 -12.08
CA GLN A 124 -5.51 -12.63 -10.96
C GLN A 124 -5.65 -14.00 -10.27
N LYS A 125 -6.38 -14.96 -10.85
CA LYS A 125 -6.47 -16.32 -10.31
C LYS A 125 -5.20 -17.12 -10.62
N PRO A 126 -4.69 -17.94 -9.68
CA PRO A 126 -5.26 -18.25 -8.36
C PRO A 126 -4.86 -17.26 -7.26
N TYR A 127 -3.99 -16.29 -7.54
CA TYR A 127 -3.40 -15.39 -6.55
C TYR A 127 -4.44 -14.62 -5.73
N VAL A 128 -5.54 -14.19 -6.36
CA VAL A 128 -6.63 -13.49 -5.69
C VAL A 128 -7.30 -14.32 -4.57
N PHE A 129 -7.30 -15.66 -4.68
CA PHE A 129 -7.80 -16.52 -3.60
C PHE A 129 -6.86 -16.52 -2.40
N LEU A 130 -5.55 -16.51 -2.63
CA LEU A 130 -4.55 -16.42 -1.56
C LEU A 130 -4.64 -15.06 -0.86
N LEU A 131 -4.76 -13.98 -1.63
CA LEU A 131 -4.94 -12.62 -1.10
C LEU A 131 -6.24 -12.51 -0.30
N ARG A 132 -7.38 -12.98 -0.84
CA ARG A 132 -8.65 -13.01 -0.11
C ARG A 132 -8.50 -13.77 1.20
N ASN A 133 -7.94 -14.97 1.13
CA ASN A 133 -7.73 -15.81 2.30
C ASN A 133 -6.75 -15.19 3.29
N ALA A 134 -5.87 -14.27 2.89
CA ALA A 134 -4.93 -13.57 3.77
C ALA A 134 -5.51 -12.27 4.36
N PHE A 135 -6.25 -11.49 3.58
CA PHE A 135 -6.57 -10.10 3.89
C PHE A 135 -8.06 -9.79 4.11
N VAL A 136 -8.99 -10.72 3.82
CA VAL A 136 -10.37 -10.59 4.34
C VAL A 136 -10.35 -11.04 5.80
N ARG A 137 -10.44 -10.07 6.71
CA ARG A 137 -10.22 -10.20 8.16
C ARG A 137 -11.14 -9.25 8.93
N LYS A 138 -11.15 -9.36 10.26
CA LYS A 138 -11.89 -8.46 11.16
C LYS A 138 -11.40 -7.01 11.15
N ASN A 139 -10.23 -6.72 10.59
CA ASN A 139 -9.66 -5.38 10.53
C ASN A 139 -8.73 -5.23 9.33
N GLU A 140 -8.48 -3.98 8.95
CA GLU A 140 -7.27 -3.58 8.23
C GLU A 140 -6.14 -3.29 9.23
N LEU A 141 -4.91 -3.35 8.74
CA LEU A 141 -3.70 -3.09 9.49
C LEU A 141 -2.83 -2.12 8.71
N PHE A 142 -2.47 -1.00 9.33
CA PHE A 142 -1.69 0.05 8.70
C PHE A 142 -0.42 0.36 9.50
N PHE A 143 0.70 0.47 8.80
CA PHE A 143 1.91 1.06 9.34
C PHE A 143 1.70 2.56 9.54
N VAL A 144 2.06 3.08 10.70
CA VAL A 144 1.97 4.50 11.02
C VAL A 144 3.35 5.10 10.86
N TYR A 145 3.47 6.07 9.95
CA TYR A 145 4.73 6.77 9.75
C TYR A 145 5.05 7.64 10.98
N PRO A 146 6.31 7.64 11.44
CA PRO A 146 6.71 8.53 12.53
C PRO A 146 6.51 9.99 12.09
N ILE A 147 6.05 10.82 13.01
CA ILE A 147 6.03 12.27 12.80
C ILE A 147 7.46 12.79 12.66
N ALA A 148 7.64 13.91 11.95
CA ALA A 148 8.95 14.39 11.50
C ALA A 148 10.03 14.53 12.60
N GLU A 149 9.64 14.72 13.85
CA GLU A 149 10.55 14.78 15.01
C GLU A 149 11.18 13.41 15.37
N GLU A 150 10.53 12.29 15.03
CA GLU A 150 10.98 10.92 15.32
C GLU A 150 11.66 10.24 14.10
N ALA A 151 11.50 10.80 12.90
CA ALA A 151 11.93 10.20 11.63
C ALA A 151 13.46 10.02 11.49
N ALA A 152 14.26 10.86 12.18
CA ALA A 152 15.72 10.76 12.16
C ALA A 152 16.26 9.49 12.82
N ALA A 153 15.57 8.97 13.84
CA ALA A 153 15.98 7.74 14.54
C ALA A 153 15.56 6.46 13.80
N GLU A 154 14.44 6.51 13.07
CA GLU A 154 13.86 5.33 12.41
C GLU A 154 14.45 5.07 11.02
N ARG A 155 14.88 6.12 10.29
CA ARG A 155 15.61 5.97 9.01
C ARG A 155 16.91 5.17 9.16
N SER A 156 17.60 5.33 10.30
CA SER A 156 18.80 4.53 10.63
C SER A 156 18.47 3.06 10.94
N ARG A 157 17.25 2.73 11.36
CA ARG A 157 16.81 1.34 11.64
C ARG A 157 16.31 0.62 10.40
N LEU A 158 15.62 1.32 9.49
CA LEU A 158 15.17 0.78 8.21
C LEU A 158 16.33 0.34 7.30
N LEU A 159 17.49 1.00 7.42
CA LEU A 159 18.73 0.63 6.72
C LEU A 159 19.38 -0.67 7.24
N VAL A 160 19.07 -1.09 8.47
CA VAL A 160 19.64 -2.29 9.12
C VAL A 160 18.82 -3.55 8.85
N VAL A 161 17.58 -3.39 8.35
CA VAL A 161 16.65 -4.51 8.07
C VAL A 161 16.61 -4.89 6.58
N ARG A 162 17.28 -4.12 5.71
CA ARG A 162 17.57 -4.50 4.31
C ARG A 162 18.72 -5.50 4.25
#